data_AF-A0A1Q7NGS7-F1
#
_entry.id   AF-A0A1Q7NGS7-F1
#
_cell.length_a   1.000
_cell.length_b   1.000
_cell.length_c   1.000
_cell.angle_alpha   90.00
_cell.angle_beta   90.00
_cell.angle_gamma   90.00
#
_symmetry.space_group_name_H-M   'P 1'
#
loop_
_entity.id
_entity.type
_entity.pdbx_description
1 polymer ?
#
loop_
_entity_poly.entity_id
_entity_poly.type
_entity_poly.pdbx_seq_one_letter_code
_entity_poly.pdbx_strand_id
1 'polypeptide(L)'
;MTSTPEIQDQIRRYLLGELDDGTRAEVEKRFLSDGEVFEELLVAEDEIIDDYASGRLDPEERADFEAHFLATPERQQKLRFARALHRHAMNLANERETVKQPVIRSLWFGRPGLSWAATTVAALALIVGTVWFLRSRTAPPKTFATLTLTINQSTRAEGAPAAMVKLPLAADALKIFLRLPGSVPPGSRYRVVLEADDGETRPLEMSDQDGESIAVVIPATQLKRGQYVLKIFGTGVNGVEQRIPGNYFFTVE
;
A
#
# COMPACT_ATOMS: atom_id res chain seq x y z
N MET A 1 13.65 -3.13 19.21
CA MET A 1 14.90 -3.73 19.71
C MET A 1 15.50 -4.50 18.55
N THR A 2 16.82 -4.62 18.44
CA THR A 2 17.49 -5.28 17.30
C THR A 2 17.24 -6.79 17.38
N SER A 3 16.59 -7.34 16.35
CA SER A 3 16.51 -8.79 16.11
C SER A 3 17.88 -9.43 16.29
N THR A 4 17.98 -10.44 17.15
CA THR A 4 19.25 -11.14 17.35
C THR A 4 19.57 -11.94 16.07
N PRO A 5 20.78 -11.85 15.50
CA PRO A 5 21.16 -12.57 14.27
C PRO A 5 20.89 -14.08 14.32
N GLU A 6 20.96 -14.66 15.51
CA GLU A 6 20.65 -16.08 15.76
C GLU A 6 19.19 -16.44 15.44
N ILE A 7 18.24 -15.53 15.68
CA ILE A 7 16.82 -15.78 15.40
C ILE A 7 16.58 -15.75 13.89
N GLN A 8 17.20 -14.80 13.18
CA GLN A 8 17.09 -14.70 11.73
C GLN A 8 17.66 -15.93 11.02
N ASP A 9 18.83 -16.42 11.46
CA ASP A 9 19.42 -17.66 10.94
C ASP A 9 18.50 -18.87 11.18
N GLN A 10 17.98 -19.00 12.41
CA GLN A 10 17.08 -20.09 12.78
C GLN A 10 15.79 -20.08 11.95
N ILE A 11 15.23 -18.91 11.66
CA ILE A 11 14.07 -18.72 10.80
C ILE A 11 14.39 -19.10 9.35
N ARG A 12 15.54 -18.70 8.81
CA ARG A 12 15.95 -19.05 7.45
C ARG A 12 16.06 -20.58 7.29
N ARG A 13 16.74 -21.23 8.23
CA ARG A 13 16.88 -22.69 8.26
C ARG A 13 15.53 -23.40 8.43
N TYR A 14 14.60 -22.83 9.20
CA TYR A 14 13.23 -23.32 9.26
C TYR A 14 12.52 -23.25 7.90
N LEU A 15 12.63 -22.12 7.18
CA LEU A 15 12.00 -21.92 5.87
C LEU A 15 12.55 -22.84 4.79
N LEU A 16 13.85 -23.15 4.84
CA LEU A 16 14.54 -24.09 3.95
C LEU A 16 14.37 -25.56 4.35
N GLY A 17 13.83 -25.84 5.53
CA GLY A 17 13.59 -27.21 6.00
C GLY A 17 14.82 -27.88 6.64
N GLU A 18 15.87 -27.13 6.94
CA GLU A 18 17.17 -27.59 7.47
C GLU A 18 17.19 -27.81 9.00
N LEU A 19 16.07 -27.57 9.68
CA LEU A 19 15.92 -27.86 11.10
C LEU A 19 15.49 -29.30 11.33
N ASP A 20 16.07 -29.94 12.34
CA ASP A 20 15.57 -31.21 12.88
C ASP A 20 14.18 -31.03 13.51
N ASP A 21 13.44 -32.13 13.67
CA ASP A 21 12.05 -32.09 14.13
C ASP A 21 11.89 -31.49 15.53
N GLY A 22 12.88 -31.67 16.42
CA GLY A 22 12.85 -31.11 17.77
C GLY A 22 12.99 -29.59 17.74
N THR A 23 14.04 -29.09 17.07
CA THR A 23 14.26 -27.65 16.92
C THR A 23 13.13 -26.99 16.12
N ARG A 24 12.58 -27.66 15.10
CA ARG A 24 11.45 -27.16 14.32
C ARG A 24 10.22 -26.91 15.20
N ALA A 25 9.85 -27.87 16.05
CA ALA A 25 8.70 -27.73 16.93
C ALA A 25 8.86 -26.60 17.97
N GLU A 26 10.08 -26.38 18.47
CA GLU A 26 10.36 -25.26 19.37
C GLU A 26 10.21 -23.91 18.68
N VAL A 27 10.70 -23.81 17.43
CA VAL A 27 10.59 -22.61 16.60
C VAL A 27 9.13 -22.32 16.25
N GLU A 28 8.36 -23.33 15.84
CA GLU A 28 6.92 -23.19 15.57
C GLU A 28 6.14 -22.71 16.80
N LYS A 29 6.46 -23.24 17.98
CA LYS A 29 5.84 -22.79 19.23
C LYS A 29 6.13 -21.31 19.52
N ARG A 30 7.34 -20.84 19.21
CA ARG A 30 7.71 -19.42 19.34
C ARG A 30 6.93 -18.56 18.36
N PHE A 31 6.78 -18.95 17.10
CA PHE A 31 5.95 -18.23 16.13
C PHE A 31 4.49 -18.06 16.59
N LEU A 32 3.93 -19.06 17.27
CA LEU A 32 2.55 -18.99 17.77
C LEU A 32 2.39 -18.14 19.03
N SER A 33 3.46 -17.99 19.82
CA SER A 33 3.41 -17.37 21.16
C SER A 33 4.00 -15.96 21.20
N ASP A 34 4.90 -15.63 20.28
CA ASP A 34 5.65 -14.39 20.21
C ASP A 34 5.41 -13.70 18.86
N GLY A 35 4.65 -12.61 18.90
CA GLY A 35 4.30 -11.85 17.70
C GLY A 35 5.50 -11.15 17.06
N GLU A 36 6.55 -10.79 17.81
CA GLU A 36 7.74 -10.15 17.26
C GLU A 36 8.54 -11.16 16.42
N VAL A 37 8.71 -12.39 16.92
CA VAL A 37 9.36 -13.49 16.20
C VAL A 37 8.54 -13.94 14.98
N PHE A 38 7.22 -13.85 15.05
CA PHE A 38 6.35 -14.11 13.89
C PHE A 38 6.51 -13.05 12.79
N GLU A 39 6.61 -11.77 13.14
CA GLU A 39 6.89 -10.71 12.16
C GLU A 39 8.28 -10.92 11.51
N GLU A 40 9.29 -11.34 12.27
CA GLU A 40 10.59 -11.72 11.71
C GLU A 40 10.50 -12.88 10.71
N LEU A 41 9.63 -13.87 10.97
CA LEU A 41 9.35 -14.95 10.02
C LEU A 41 8.77 -14.40 8.71
N LEU A 42 7.84 -13.46 8.78
CA LEU A 42 7.24 -12.85 7.59
C LEU A 42 8.28 -12.07 6.77
N VAL A 43 9.18 -11.34 7.43
CA VAL A 43 10.28 -10.62 6.77
C VAL A 43 11.24 -11.60 6.09
N ALA A 44 11.69 -12.63 6.80
CA ALA A 44 12.59 -13.65 6.25
C ALA A 44 11.95 -14.41 5.07
N GLU A 45 10.63 -14.63 5.12
CA GLU A 45 9.86 -15.24 4.04
C GLU A 45 9.87 -14.37 2.76
N ASP A 46 9.68 -13.06 2.89
CA ASP A 46 9.73 -12.15 1.75
C ASP A 46 11.17 -12.03 1.18
N GLU A 47 12.18 -12.00 2.06
CA GLU A 47 13.60 -11.96 1.66
C GLU A 47 14.02 -13.19 0.85
N ILE A 48 13.68 -14.39 1.32
CA ILE A 48 14.06 -15.63 0.63
C ILE A 48 13.32 -15.80 -0.70
N ILE A 49 12.09 -15.29 -0.80
CA ILE A 49 11.35 -15.22 -2.08
C ILE A 49 12.04 -14.28 -3.06
N ASP A 50 12.48 -13.10 -2.62
CA ASP A 50 13.19 -12.14 -3.47
C ASP A 50 14.55 -12.69 -3.91
N ASP A 51 15.31 -13.33 -3.01
CA ASP A 51 16.56 -14.01 -3.33
C ASP A 51 16.37 -15.09 -4.40
N TYR A 52 15.34 -15.91 -4.27
CA TYR A 52 15.04 -16.92 -5.26
C TYR A 52 14.58 -16.31 -6.60
N ALA A 53 13.75 -15.26 -6.56
CA ALA A 53 13.25 -14.59 -7.77
C ALA A 53 14.35 -13.83 -8.53
N SER A 54 15.33 -13.28 -7.81
CA SER A 54 16.50 -12.59 -8.36
C SER A 54 17.69 -13.50 -8.69
N GLY A 55 17.62 -14.78 -8.32
CA GLY A 55 18.67 -15.76 -8.57
C GLY A 55 19.90 -15.62 -7.66
N ARG A 56 19.72 -15.09 -6.45
CA ARG A 56 20.77 -14.91 -5.43
C ARG A 56 20.96 -16.13 -4.51
N LEU A 57 20.00 -17.05 -4.45
CA LEU A 57 20.19 -18.32 -3.71
C LEU A 57 21.24 -19.20 -4.38
N ASP A 58 22.08 -19.83 -3.57
CA ASP A 58 23.01 -20.82 -4.07
C ASP A 58 22.29 -22.12 -4.51
N PRO A 59 22.96 -23.04 -5.22
CA PRO A 59 22.31 -24.24 -5.76
C PRO A 59 21.68 -25.17 -4.70
N GLU A 60 22.24 -25.23 -3.50
CA GLU A 60 21.77 -26.08 -2.41
C GLU A 60 20.53 -25.43 -1.76
N GLU A 61 20.65 -24.17 -1.34
CA GLU A 61 19.53 -23.38 -0.81
C GLU A 61 18.36 -23.32 -1.79
N ARG A 62 18.64 -23.24 -3.09
CA ARG A 62 17.62 -23.24 -4.13
C ARG A 62 16.85 -24.56 -4.17
N ALA A 63 17.54 -25.69 -4.04
CA ALA A 63 16.90 -27.00 -4.04
C ALA A 63 16.00 -27.17 -2.81
N ASP A 64 16.49 -26.73 -1.65
CA ASP A 64 15.73 -26.76 -0.39
C ASP A 64 14.53 -25.82 -0.41
N PHE A 65 14.68 -24.64 -1.00
CA PHE A 65 13.57 -23.72 -1.25
C PHE A 65 12.48 -24.36 -2.13
N GLU A 66 12.87 -25.01 -3.23
CA GLU A 66 11.92 -25.67 -4.12
C GLU A 66 11.23 -26.89 -3.48
N ALA A 67 11.95 -27.65 -2.65
CA ALA A 67 11.44 -28.85 -1.99
C ALA A 67 10.56 -28.54 -0.76
N HIS A 68 11.00 -27.62 0.11
CA HIS A 68 10.39 -27.40 1.43
C HIS A 68 9.59 -26.10 1.48
N PHE A 69 10.13 -25.00 0.97
CA PHE A 69 9.45 -23.72 1.02
C PHE A 69 8.22 -23.71 0.10
N LEU A 70 8.35 -24.17 -1.15
CA LEU A 70 7.23 -24.19 -2.12
C LEU A 70 6.21 -25.33 -1.93
N ALA A 71 6.29 -26.06 -0.83
CA ALA A 71 5.37 -27.16 -0.52
C ALA A 71 3.91 -26.71 -0.32
N THR A 72 3.67 -25.46 0.09
CA THR A 72 2.32 -24.94 0.38
C THR A 72 1.77 -24.07 -0.77
N PRO A 73 0.45 -24.14 -1.07
CA PRO A 73 -0.17 -23.31 -2.11
C PRO A 73 -0.01 -21.80 -1.88
N GLU A 74 0.00 -21.36 -0.62
CA GLU A 74 0.16 -19.96 -0.24
C GLU A 74 1.56 -19.44 -0.60
N ARG A 75 2.62 -20.18 -0.26
CA ARG A 75 4.01 -19.80 -0.60
C ARG A 75 4.25 -19.81 -2.10
N GLN A 76 3.64 -20.75 -2.83
CA GLN A 76 3.63 -20.74 -4.29
C GLN A 76 2.95 -19.48 -4.86
N GLN A 77 1.86 -19.02 -4.24
CA GLN A 77 1.17 -17.80 -4.66
C GLN A 77 2.02 -16.55 -4.41
N LYS A 78 2.67 -16.43 -3.26
CA LYS A 78 3.59 -15.33 -2.96
C LYS A 78 4.75 -15.27 -3.96
N LEU A 79 5.35 -16.43 -4.28
CA LEU A 79 6.38 -16.51 -5.33
C LEU A 79 5.87 -16.06 -6.71
N ARG A 80 4.66 -16.47 -7.11
CA ARG A 80 4.07 -16.03 -8.40
C ARG A 80 3.92 -14.50 -8.44
N PHE A 81 3.49 -13.89 -7.34
CA PHE A 81 3.38 -12.44 -7.22
C PHE A 81 4.75 -11.75 -7.32
N ALA A 82 5.74 -12.20 -6.55
CA ALA A 82 7.09 -11.66 -6.58
C ALA A 82 7.71 -11.74 -7.98
N ARG A 83 7.57 -12.87 -8.68
CA ARG A 83 8.03 -13.03 -10.07
C ARG A 83 7.32 -12.10 -11.05
N ALA A 84 6.02 -11.87 -10.87
CA ALA A 84 5.26 -10.94 -11.72
C ALA A 84 5.74 -9.50 -11.51
N LEU A 85 5.98 -9.10 -10.26
CA LEU A 85 6.53 -7.80 -9.90
C LEU A 85 7.94 -7.60 -10.46
N HIS A 86 8.82 -8.59 -10.27
CA HIS A 86 10.20 -8.55 -10.78
C HIS A 86 10.22 -8.41 -12.31
N ARG A 87 9.38 -9.18 -13.03
CA ARG A 87 9.24 -9.06 -14.48
C ARG A 87 8.74 -7.69 -14.91
N HIS A 88 7.76 -7.13 -14.21
CA HIS A 88 7.25 -5.79 -14.51
C HIS A 88 8.32 -4.71 -14.28
N ALA A 89 9.08 -4.80 -13.19
CA ALA A 89 10.19 -3.90 -12.90
C ALA A 89 11.29 -3.98 -13.98
N MET A 90 11.64 -5.20 -14.43
CA MET A 90 12.58 -5.41 -15.54
C MET A 90 12.05 -4.88 -16.87
N ASN A 91 10.75 -5.02 -17.15
CA ASN A 91 10.14 -4.45 -18.35
C ASN A 91 10.17 -2.92 -18.34
N LEU A 92 9.89 -2.28 -17.19
CA LEU A 92 10.00 -0.82 -17.05
C LEU A 92 11.45 -0.33 -17.20
N ALA A 93 12.43 -1.12 -16.74
CA ALA A 93 13.84 -0.84 -16.97
C ALA A 93 14.20 -0.96 -18.47
N ASN A 94 13.75 -2.02 -19.14
CA ASN A 94 13.98 -2.25 -20.56
C ASN A 94 13.25 -1.24 -21.46
N GLU A 95 12.03 -0.82 -21.12
CA GLU A 95 11.30 0.21 -21.86
C GLU A 95 12.05 1.56 -21.82
N ARG A 96 12.69 1.88 -20.69
CA ARG A 96 13.58 3.04 -20.58
C ARG A 96 14.87 2.90 -21.39
N GLU A 97 15.32 1.67 -21.66
CA GLU A 97 16.48 1.38 -22.52
C GLU A 97 16.17 1.39 -24.03
N THR A 98 14.90 1.40 -24.45
CA THR A 98 14.54 1.48 -25.89
C THR A 98 14.68 2.88 -26.49
N VAL A 99 14.98 3.92 -25.69
CA VAL A 99 15.41 5.22 -26.19
C VAL A 99 16.89 5.14 -26.55
N LYS A 100 17.18 4.88 -27.84
CA LYS A 100 18.54 4.93 -28.40
C LYS A 100 19.17 6.30 -28.18
N GLN A 101 20.08 6.40 -27.22
CA GLN A 101 21.11 7.45 -27.16
C GLN A 101 22.48 6.83 -26.82
N PRO A 102 23.58 7.43 -27.31
CA PRO A 102 24.80 6.70 -27.65
C PRO A 102 25.69 6.42 -26.43
N VAL A 103 26.52 5.40 -26.65
CA VAL A 103 27.57 4.82 -25.80
C VAL A 103 28.36 5.86 -25.00
N ILE A 104 28.22 5.85 -23.68
CA ILE A 104 29.31 6.15 -22.75
C ILE A 104 29.53 4.92 -21.86
N ARG A 105 30.44 4.09 -22.34
CA ARG A 105 31.07 2.99 -21.62
C ARG A 105 32.05 3.62 -20.62
N SER A 106 31.78 3.51 -19.33
CA SER A 106 32.76 3.06 -18.32
C SER A 106 32.36 3.43 -16.88
N LEU A 107 32.80 2.57 -15.96
CA LEU A 107 33.19 2.88 -14.59
C LEU A 107 32.13 2.86 -13.48
N TRP A 108 31.38 1.76 -13.34
CA TRP A 108 30.72 1.43 -12.05
C TRP A 108 30.89 -0.04 -11.65
N PHE A 109 32.04 -0.64 -11.99
CA PHE A 109 32.55 -1.84 -11.31
C PHE A 109 33.94 -1.54 -10.71
N GLY A 110 34.02 -1.59 -9.39
CA GLY A 110 35.26 -1.83 -8.65
C GLY A 110 35.76 -0.68 -7.77
N ARG A 111 35.37 -0.67 -6.49
CA ARG A 111 36.24 -1.13 -5.37
C ARG A 111 35.56 -0.98 -3.98
N PRO A 112 35.97 -1.80 -3.00
CA PRO A 112 35.27 -2.02 -1.74
C PRO A 112 35.71 -1.00 -0.66
N GLY A 113 34.81 -0.72 0.28
CA GLY A 113 35.11 0.06 1.48
C GLY A 113 34.50 1.46 1.47
N LEU A 114 33.24 1.55 1.90
CA LEU A 114 32.82 2.64 2.77
C LEU A 114 31.60 2.19 3.58
N SER A 115 31.89 1.77 4.80
CA SER A 115 30.94 1.51 5.87
C SER A 115 30.24 2.81 6.31
N TRP A 116 28.95 2.64 6.61
CA TRP A 116 28.13 3.44 7.53
C TRP A 116 27.81 4.89 7.11
N ALA A 117 26.74 5.06 6.32
CA ALA A 117 25.74 6.14 6.48
C ALA A 117 24.61 6.06 5.42
N ALA A 118 24.01 4.88 5.21
CA ALA A 118 22.89 4.73 4.26
C ALA A 118 21.69 3.93 4.82
N THR A 119 21.57 3.85 6.14
CA THR A 119 20.54 3.03 6.83
C THR A 119 19.28 3.78 7.25
N THR A 120 19.06 5.03 6.79
CA THR A 120 17.86 5.80 7.17
C THR A 120 16.85 6.02 6.04
N VAL A 121 17.19 5.75 4.77
CA VAL A 121 16.24 5.96 3.66
C VAL A 121 15.52 4.67 3.23
N ALA A 122 16.17 3.51 3.35
CA ALA A 122 15.58 2.23 2.93
C ALA A 122 14.49 1.70 3.88
N ALA A 123 14.67 1.85 5.19
CA ALA A 123 13.68 1.42 6.18
C ALA A 123 12.37 2.25 6.13
N LEU A 124 12.47 3.55 5.85
CA LEU A 124 11.31 4.41 5.64
C LEU A 124 10.55 4.04 4.36
N ALA A 125 11.25 3.68 3.28
CA ALA A 125 10.61 3.22 2.05
C ALA A 125 9.89 1.87 2.24
N LEU A 126 10.45 0.96 3.04
CA LEU A 126 9.80 -0.32 3.38
C LEU A 126 8.57 -0.12 4.29
N ILE A 127 8.63 0.75 5.29
CA ILE A 127 7.47 1.06 6.15
C ILE A 127 6.36 1.77 5.36
N VAL A 128 6.71 2.73 4.49
CA VAL A 128 5.73 3.38 3.62
C VAL A 128 5.17 2.36 2.61
N GLY A 129 6.01 1.49 2.08
CA GLY A 129 5.62 0.42 1.17
C GLY A 129 4.68 -0.61 1.81
N THR A 130 4.95 -1.05 3.03
CA THR A 130 4.10 -2.00 3.76
C THR A 130 2.81 -1.36 4.23
N VAL A 131 2.82 -0.13 4.73
CA VAL A 131 1.60 0.61 5.10
C VAL A 131 0.73 0.85 3.85
N TRP A 132 1.32 1.19 2.71
CA TRP A 132 0.59 1.34 1.45
C TRP A 132 0.07 0.00 0.94
N PHE A 133 0.87 -1.06 0.98
CA PHE A 133 0.50 -2.40 0.52
C PHE A 133 -0.59 -3.06 1.38
N LEU A 134 -0.56 -2.89 2.71
CA LEU A 134 -1.63 -3.36 3.59
C LEU A 134 -2.92 -2.58 3.37
N ARG A 135 -2.84 -1.29 3.03
CA ARG A 135 -4.02 -0.47 2.68
C ARG A 135 -4.62 -0.83 1.31
N SER A 136 -3.78 -1.30 0.38
CA SER A 136 -4.16 -1.72 -0.98
C SER A 136 -4.71 -3.15 -1.08
N ARG A 137 -4.79 -3.92 0.02
CA ARG A 137 -5.43 -5.25 0.07
C ARG A 137 -6.96 -5.22 0.15
N THR A 138 -7.62 -4.09 -0.12
CA THR A 138 -9.08 -4.12 -0.32
C THR A 138 -9.35 -4.52 -1.76
N ALA A 139 -9.95 -5.70 -1.95
CA ALA A 139 -10.40 -6.15 -3.27
C ALA A 139 -11.26 -5.03 -3.90
N PRO A 140 -11.09 -4.70 -5.19
CA PRO A 140 -11.85 -3.63 -5.81
C PRO A 140 -13.35 -3.95 -5.66
N PRO A 141 -14.14 -3.03 -5.07
CA PRO A 141 -15.56 -3.26 -4.81
C PRO A 141 -16.29 -3.56 -6.12
N LYS A 142 -17.14 -4.60 -6.12
CA LYS A 142 -17.87 -5.04 -7.33
C LYS A 142 -19.19 -4.28 -7.49
N THR A 143 -19.72 -3.72 -6.41
CA THR A 143 -21.00 -3.02 -6.39
C THR A 143 -20.88 -1.65 -5.73
N PHE A 144 -21.41 -0.60 -6.37
CA PHE A 144 -21.33 0.78 -5.91
C PHE A 144 -22.71 1.40 -5.69
N ALA A 145 -22.92 2.00 -4.51
CA ALA A 145 -23.95 3.01 -4.33
C ALA A 145 -23.40 4.37 -4.80
N THR A 146 -24.18 5.15 -5.55
CA THR A 146 -23.72 6.45 -6.07
C THR A 146 -24.39 7.60 -5.33
N LEU A 147 -23.60 8.59 -4.91
CA LEU A 147 -24.07 9.82 -4.28
C LEU A 147 -23.41 11.04 -4.93
N THR A 148 -24.19 12.05 -5.28
CA THR A 148 -23.65 13.33 -5.72
C THR A 148 -23.78 14.34 -4.60
N LEU A 149 -22.66 14.90 -4.14
CA LEU A 149 -22.63 15.94 -3.13
C LEU A 149 -22.24 17.28 -3.78
N THR A 150 -22.96 18.32 -3.38
CA THR A 150 -22.65 19.70 -3.75
C THR A 150 -21.96 20.39 -2.58
N ILE A 151 -20.98 21.25 -2.87
CA ILE A 151 -20.20 21.93 -1.84
C ILE A 151 -21.10 22.85 -1.01
N ASN A 152 -20.96 22.80 0.31
CA ASN A 152 -21.61 23.75 1.20
C ASN A 152 -20.59 24.74 1.79
N GLN A 153 -20.76 26.03 1.52
CA GLN A 153 -19.89 27.11 1.96
C GLN A 153 -20.38 27.84 3.21
N SER A 154 -21.50 27.42 3.82
CA SER A 154 -22.03 28.08 5.02
C SER A 154 -21.17 27.75 6.26
N THR A 155 -20.52 28.78 6.82
CA THR A 155 -19.74 28.71 8.07
C THR A 155 -20.54 29.09 9.32
N ARG A 156 -21.86 29.31 9.19
CA ARG A 156 -22.76 29.64 10.30
C ARG A 156 -23.28 28.34 10.93
N ALA A 157 -23.35 28.29 12.25
CA ALA A 157 -23.80 27.16 13.10
C ALA A 157 -25.28 26.77 12.94
N GLU A 158 -25.84 26.89 11.74
CA GLU A 158 -27.09 26.25 11.35
C GLU A 158 -26.71 24.96 10.61
N GLY A 159 -27.10 23.83 11.20
CA GLY A 159 -26.81 22.50 10.69
C GLY A 159 -27.13 22.40 9.20
N ALA A 160 -26.08 22.36 8.38
CA ALA A 160 -26.17 22.07 6.97
C ALA A 160 -26.94 20.75 6.78
N PRO A 161 -27.92 20.67 5.86
CA PRO A 161 -28.57 19.41 5.56
C PRO A 161 -27.53 18.45 4.98
N ALA A 162 -27.09 17.49 5.79
CA ALA A 162 -26.27 16.39 5.31
C ALA A 162 -27.10 15.55 4.35
N ALA A 163 -26.56 15.23 3.18
CA ALA A 163 -27.22 14.27 2.30
C ALA A 163 -27.29 12.93 3.05
N MET A 164 -28.51 12.49 3.36
CA MET A 164 -28.70 11.26 4.11
C MET A 164 -28.52 10.08 3.15
N VAL A 165 -27.52 9.25 3.43
CA VAL A 165 -27.16 8.11 2.59
C VAL A 165 -27.67 6.86 3.28
N LYS A 166 -28.80 6.36 2.79
CA LYS A 166 -29.20 4.97 3.07
C LYS A 166 -28.36 4.08 2.19
N LEU A 167 -27.21 3.66 2.69
CA LEU A 167 -26.36 2.71 1.99
C LEU A 167 -27.14 1.38 1.93
N PRO A 168 -27.55 0.89 0.74
CA PRO A 168 -28.20 -0.41 0.67
C PRO A 168 -27.20 -1.45 1.17
N LEU A 169 -27.62 -2.31 2.09
CA LEU A 169 -26.81 -3.35 2.76
C LEU A 169 -26.01 -4.25 1.78
N ALA A 170 -26.37 -4.26 0.49
CA ALA A 170 -25.77 -5.07 -0.57
C ALA A 170 -24.63 -4.37 -1.35
N ALA A 171 -24.36 -3.08 -1.14
CA ALA A 171 -23.29 -2.37 -1.85
C ALA A 171 -21.94 -2.49 -1.12
N ASP A 172 -20.90 -2.93 -1.83
CA ASP A 172 -19.54 -3.11 -1.29
C ASP A 172 -18.84 -1.77 -1.02
N ALA A 173 -19.21 -0.72 -1.75
CA ALA A 173 -18.64 0.62 -1.60
C ALA A 173 -19.62 1.74 -1.95
N LEU A 174 -19.35 2.92 -1.39
CA LEU A 174 -20.00 4.18 -1.71
C LEU A 174 -19.11 4.98 -2.67
N LYS A 175 -19.60 5.23 -3.90
CA LYS A 175 -18.99 6.14 -4.86
C LYS A 175 -19.63 7.51 -4.74
N ILE A 176 -18.84 8.50 -4.35
CA ILE A 176 -19.29 9.88 -4.15
C ILE A 176 -18.73 10.76 -5.24
N PHE A 177 -19.59 11.47 -5.95
CA PHE A 177 -19.24 12.53 -6.89
C PHE A 177 -19.33 13.88 -6.19
N LEU A 178 -18.20 14.55 -6.02
CA LEU A 178 -18.06 15.86 -5.40
C LEU A 178 -18.01 16.93 -6.50
N ARG A 179 -19.03 17.78 -6.58
CA ARG A 179 -19.07 18.85 -7.59
C ARG A 179 -18.22 20.06 -7.15
N LEU A 180 -17.24 20.44 -7.96
CA LEU A 180 -16.35 21.56 -7.67
C LEU A 180 -17.03 22.92 -7.94
N PRO A 181 -16.76 23.96 -7.12
CA PRO A 181 -17.39 25.29 -7.27
C PRO A 181 -16.88 26.12 -8.46
N GLY A 182 -16.00 25.61 -9.31
CA GLY A 182 -15.47 26.36 -10.45
C GLY A 182 -14.63 25.51 -11.40
N SER A 183 -14.23 26.13 -12.52
CA SER A 183 -13.41 25.49 -13.56
C SER A 183 -12.01 25.20 -13.04
N VAL A 184 -11.65 23.92 -13.10
CA VAL A 184 -10.34 23.41 -12.67
C VAL A 184 -9.23 23.85 -13.64
N PRO A 185 -8.14 24.48 -13.16
CA PRO A 185 -6.98 24.71 -14.00
C PRO A 185 -6.36 23.36 -14.42
N PRO A 186 -6.05 23.16 -15.72
CA PRO A 186 -5.46 21.92 -16.19
C PRO A 186 -4.13 21.64 -15.50
N GLY A 187 -3.92 20.40 -15.05
CA GLY A 187 -2.74 19.99 -14.29
C GLY A 187 -2.84 20.20 -12.77
N SER A 188 -3.97 20.70 -12.25
CA SER A 188 -4.22 20.74 -10.80
C SER A 188 -4.43 19.34 -10.24
N ARG A 189 -3.78 19.05 -9.11
CA ARG A 189 -3.99 17.80 -8.36
C ARG A 189 -4.92 18.08 -7.20
N TYR A 190 -5.82 17.15 -6.89
CA TYR A 190 -6.69 17.27 -5.73
C TYR A 190 -6.38 16.18 -4.71
N ARG A 191 -6.68 16.51 -3.45
CA ARG A 191 -6.65 15.59 -2.33
C ARG A 191 -7.95 15.74 -1.57
N VAL A 192 -8.67 14.64 -1.40
CA VAL A 192 -9.91 14.60 -0.63
C VAL A 192 -9.63 13.98 0.73
N VAL A 193 -10.11 14.61 1.78
CA VAL A 193 -10.00 14.14 3.16
C VAL A 193 -11.39 13.90 3.71
N LEU A 194 -11.64 12.68 4.19
CA LEU A 194 -12.82 12.30 4.95
C LEU A 194 -12.57 12.57 6.44
N GLU A 195 -13.51 13.19 7.10
CA GLU A 195 -13.52 13.44 8.54
C GLU A 195 -14.78 12.78 9.13
N ALA A 196 -14.58 11.89 10.09
CA ALA A 196 -15.66 11.25 10.84
C ALA A 196 -16.05 12.09 12.07
N ASP A 197 -17.20 11.75 12.67
CA ASP A 197 -17.73 12.39 13.89
C ASP A 197 -16.74 12.36 15.09
N ASP A 198 -15.98 11.27 15.22
CA ASP A 198 -14.93 11.14 16.24
C ASP A 198 -13.69 12.02 15.98
N GLY A 199 -13.68 12.79 14.89
CA GLY A 199 -12.57 13.64 14.48
C GLY A 199 -11.46 12.89 13.75
N GLU A 200 -11.60 11.58 13.50
CA GLU A 200 -10.65 10.81 12.70
C GLU A 200 -10.67 11.33 11.25
N THR A 201 -9.51 11.80 10.77
CA THR A 201 -9.36 12.27 9.39
C THR A 201 -8.56 11.27 8.57
N ARG A 202 -9.04 10.99 7.35
CA ARG A 202 -8.43 10.01 6.45
C ARG A 202 -8.39 10.53 5.02
N PRO A 203 -7.23 10.49 4.35
CA PRO A 203 -7.18 10.80 2.92
C PRO A 203 -7.90 9.71 2.13
N LEU A 204 -8.67 10.13 1.13
CA LEU A 204 -9.34 9.25 0.18
C LEU A 204 -8.61 9.26 -1.16
N GLU A 205 -8.53 8.09 -1.78
CA GLU A 205 -8.05 7.98 -3.16
C GLU A 205 -9.15 8.41 -4.12
N MET A 206 -8.78 9.22 -5.11
CA MET A 206 -9.68 9.66 -6.17
C MET A 206 -9.79 8.54 -7.20
N SER A 207 -11.02 8.10 -7.47
CA SER A 207 -11.29 7.09 -8.49
C SER A 207 -11.35 7.71 -9.89
N ASP A 208 -11.81 8.96 -9.98
CA ASP A 208 -11.92 9.69 -11.24
C ASP A 208 -11.95 11.20 -10.97
N GLN A 209 -11.54 11.99 -11.95
CA GLN A 209 -11.60 13.44 -11.89
C GLN A 209 -11.97 13.97 -13.26
N ASP A 210 -13.00 14.82 -13.28
CA ASP A 210 -13.37 15.63 -14.42
C ASP A 210 -13.18 17.12 -14.09
N GLY A 211 -13.24 17.99 -15.10
CA GLY A 211 -13.09 19.44 -14.96
C GLY A 211 -14.12 20.11 -14.04
N GLU A 212 -15.19 19.40 -13.67
CA GLU A 212 -16.27 19.89 -12.83
C GLU A 212 -16.56 19.03 -11.59
N SER A 213 -16.03 17.80 -11.50
CA SER A 213 -16.38 16.86 -10.43
C SER A 213 -15.25 15.88 -10.10
N ILE A 214 -15.14 15.52 -8.81
CA ILE A 214 -14.19 14.52 -8.31
C ILE A 214 -14.98 13.30 -7.83
N ALA A 215 -14.64 12.12 -8.32
CA ALA A 215 -15.21 10.87 -7.82
C ALA A 215 -14.28 10.23 -6.79
N VAL A 216 -14.80 9.94 -5.61
CA VAL A 216 -14.11 9.15 -4.58
C VAL A 216 -14.89 7.88 -4.28
N VAL A 217 -14.18 6.81 -3.97
CA VAL A 217 -14.77 5.52 -3.59
C VAL A 217 -14.38 5.22 -2.16
N ILE A 218 -15.38 4.94 -1.32
CA ILE A 218 -15.19 4.56 0.07
C ILE A 218 -15.77 3.15 0.28
N PRO A 219 -14.94 2.14 0.60
CA PRO A 219 -15.43 0.82 0.93
C PRO A 219 -16.43 0.86 2.10
N ALA A 220 -17.53 0.10 2.01
CA ALA A 220 -18.55 0.06 3.06
C ALA A 220 -17.98 -0.43 4.40
N THR A 221 -16.94 -1.28 4.37
CA THR A 221 -16.21 -1.75 5.56
C THR A 221 -15.50 -0.64 6.34
N GLN A 222 -15.24 0.51 5.70
CA GLN A 222 -14.58 1.67 6.32
C GLN A 222 -15.58 2.72 6.83
N LEU A 223 -16.86 2.56 6.48
CA LEU A 223 -17.95 3.44 6.88
C LEU A 223 -18.66 2.85 8.10
N LYS A 224 -18.59 3.57 9.22
CA LYS A 224 -19.41 3.34 10.40
C LYS A 224 -20.69 4.17 10.29
N ARG A 225 -21.69 3.86 11.11
CA ARG A 225 -22.87 4.72 11.25
C ARG A 225 -22.45 6.04 11.89
N GLY A 226 -22.90 7.16 11.31
CA GLY A 226 -22.53 8.48 11.80
C GLY A 226 -22.48 9.55 10.71
N GLN A 227 -22.11 10.75 11.11
CA GLN A 227 -21.95 11.89 10.22
C GLN A 227 -20.51 11.98 9.71
N TYR A 228 -20.38 12.32 8.43
CA TYR A 228 -19.11 12.47 7.75
C TYR A 228 -19.03 13.81 7.01
N VAL A 229 -17.81 14.34 6.96
CA VAL A 229 -17.47 15.55 6.24
C VAL A 229 -16.35 15.27 5.25
N LEU A 230 -16.51 15.62 3.99
CA LEU A 230 -15.40 15.66 3.03
C LEU A 230 -14.89 17.08 2.85
N LYS A 231 -13.56 17.20 2.88
CA LYS A 231 -12.79 18.43 2.63
C LYS A 231 -11.92 18.21 1.41
N ILE A 232 -11.88 19.19 0.51
CA ILE A 232 -11.08 19.12 -0.72
C ILE A 232 -9.92 20.11 -0.62
N PHE A 233 -8.73 19.65 -0.96
CA PHE A 233 -7.52 20.44 -1.09
C PHE A 233 -7.06 20.36 -2.55
N GLY A 234 -6.75 21.51 -3.15
CA GLY A 234 -6.23 21.60 -4.51
C GLY A 234 -4.78 22.06 -4.49
N THR A 235 -3.92 21.37 -5.22
CA THR A 235 -2.54 21.75 -5.48
C THR A 235 -2.44 22.28 -6.91
N GLY A 236 -2.16 23.58 -7.03
CA GLY A 236 -1.99 24.24 -8.34
C GLY A 236 -0.63 23.95 -8.98
N VAL A 237 -0.40 24.51 -10.16
CA VAL A 237 0.86 24.38 -10.93
C VAL A 237 2.07 24.94 -10.18
N ASN A 238 1.84 25.87 -9.26
CA ASN A 238 2.85 26.44 -8.36
C ASN A 238 3.28 25.47 -7.24
N GLY A 239 2.69 24.28 -7.15
CA GLY A 239 2.97 23.29 -6.12
C GLY A 239 2.42 23.64 -4.73
N VAL A 240 1.69 24.75 -4.59
CA VAL A 240 1.10 25.17 -3.32
C VAL A 240 -0.25 24.50 -3.15
N GLU A 241 -0.42 23.74 -2.07
CA GLU A 241 -1.69 23.17 -1.69
C GLU A 241 -2.56 24.22 -0.99
N GLN A 242 -3.79 24.38 -1.44
CA GLN A 242 -4.78 25.27 -0.86
C GLN A 242 -6.07 24.51 -0.59
N ARG A 243 -6.69 24.78 0.55
CA ARG A 243 -8.00 24.22 0.88
C ARG A 243 -9.07 24.91 0.04
N ILE A 244 -9.90 24.13 -0.65
CA ILE A 244 -11.09 24.67 -1.31
C ILE A 244 -12.10 25.03 -0.20
N PRO A 245 -12.59 26.28 -0.16
CA PRO A 245 -13.55 26.70 0.86
C PRO A 245 -14.87 25.95 0.70
N GLY A 246 -15.34 25.37 1.80
CA GLY A 246 -16.58 24.59 1.87
C GLY A 246 -16.36 23.15 2.31
N ASN A 247 -17.46 22.49 2.66
CA ASN A 247 -17.49 21.13 3.18
C ASN A 247 -18.62 20.36 2.48
N TYR A 248 -18.44 19.06 2.29
CA TYR A 248 -19.48 18.17 1.79
C TYR A 248 -19.91 17.25 2.91
N PHE A 249 -21.20 17.23 3.23
CA PHE A 249 -21.73 16.48 4.38
C PHE A 249 -22.56 15.31 3.91
N PHE A 250 -22.35 14.14 4.52
CA PHE A 250 -23.22 12.99 4.36
C PHE A 250 -23.36 12.22 5.66
N THR A 251 -24.49 11.53 5.83
CA THR A 251 -24.75 10.71 7.02
C THR A 251 -24.98 9.27 6.58
N VAL A 252 -24.34 8.33 7.27
CA VAL A 252 -24.53 6.88 7.08
C VAL A 252 -25.44 6.37 8.19
N GLU A 253 -26.60 5.82 7.81
CA GLU A 253 -27.59 5.20 8.71
C GLU A 253 -27.39 3.71 8.96
#